data_AF-A0ABD1MWW1-F1
#
_entry.id   AF-A0ABD1MWW1-F1
#
_cell.length_a   1.000
_cell.length_b   1.000
_cell.length_c   1.000
_cell.angle_alpha   90.00
_cell.angle_beta   90.00
_cell.angle_gamma   90.00
#
_symmetry.space_group_name_H-M   'P 1'
#
loop_
_entity.id
_entity.type
_entity.pdbx_description
1 polymer ?
#
loop_
_entity_poly.entity_id
_entity_poly.type
_entity_poly.pdbx_seq_one_letter_code
_entity_poly.pdbx_strand_id
1 'polypeptide(L)'
;MLYKLKRMPLTKVYEVMKLSYDSLDRKGQQIFLDLACFFLRTHVQVDVEYLKCLLKDDENDYSVAFELGRLIEKALITISEDDIVSMHDSLQEMAWEIIRQESTEDPGSRSRLWDLNDVLKALQNGKVKA
;
A
#
# COMPACT_ATOMS: atom_id res chain seq x y z
N MET A 1 13.20 -15.97 -7.00
CA MET A 1 13.07 -16.83 -5.79
C MET A 1 12.42 -15.97 -4.73
N LEU A 2 11.12 -16.13 -4.49
CA LEU A 2 10.35 -15.28 -3.57
C LEU A 2 10.80 -15.60 -2.14
N TYR A 3 11.61 -14.71 -1.57
CA TYR A 3 11.87 -14.75 -0.13
C TYR A 3 10.51 -14.63 0.56
N LYS A 4 10.18 -15.60 1.42
CA LYS A 4 9.15 -15.39 2.43
C LYS A 4 9.57 -14.14 3.20
N LEU A 5 8.90 -13.02 2.95
CA LEU A 5 9.07 -11.83 3.76
C LEU A 5 8.76 -12.26 5.21
N LYS A 6 9.78 -12.14 6.07
CA LYS A 6 9.57 -12.42 7.49
C LYS A 6 8.52 -11.42 7.98
N ARG A 7 7.53 -11.91 8.72
CA ARG A 7 6.47 -11.06 9.27
C ARG A 7 7.11 -9.93 10.06
N MET A 8 6.62 -8.72 9.82
CA MET A 8 7.11 -7.56 10.54
C MET A 8 6.80 -7.72 12.03
N PRO A 9 7.79 -7.63 12.93
CA PRO A 9 7.52 -7.68 14.35
C PRO A 9 6.79 -6.39 14.77
N LEU A 10 5.71 -6.55 15.55
CA LEU A 10 4.95 -5.45 16.14
C LEU A 10 5.77 -4.77 17.24
N THR A 11 6.70 -3.92 16.81
CA THR A 11 7.64 -3.19 17.68
C THR A 11 7.15 -1.77 17.96
N LYS A 12 7.81 -1.06 18.88
CA LYS A 12 7.57 0.38 19.10
C LYS A 12 7.72 1.21 17.82
N VAL A 13 8.60 0.81 16.92
CA VAL A 13 8.78 1.49 15.62
C VAL A 13 7.55 1.28 14.73
N TYR A 14 7.00 0.06 14.69
CA TYR A 14 5.74 -0.22 13.99
C TYR A 14 4.59 0.63 14.55
N GLU A 15 4.46 0.73 15.87
CA GLU A 15 3.41 1.53 16.50
C GLU A 15 3.50 3.01 16.10
N VAL A 16 4.70 3.59 16.08
CA VAL A 16 4.89 4.99 15.68
C VAL A 16 4.52 5.22 14.22
N MET A 17 4.97 4.35 13.31
CA MET A 17 4.58 4.45 11.89
C MET A 17 3.08 4.26 11.69
N LYS A 18 2.47 3.33 12.45
CA LYS A 18 1.04 3.07 12.39
C LYS A 18 0.21 4.25 12.89
N LEU A 19 0.69 5.03 13.87
CA LEU A 19 0.03 6.27 14.29
C LEU A 19 -0.05 7.30 13.15
N SER A 20 1.01 7.43 12.35
CA SER A 20 0.98 8.26 11.14
C SER A 20 -0.11 7.75 10.18
N TYR A 21 -0.14 6.46 9.90
CA TYR A 21 -1.17 5.86 9.04
C TYR A 21 -2.61 6.02 9.58
N ASP A 22 -2.84 5.72 10.86
CA ASP A 22 -4.16 5.77 11.50
C ASP A 22 -4.73 7.20 11.53
N SER A 23 -3.88 8.22 11.41
CA SER A 23 -4.28 9.63 11.35
C SER A 23 -4.63 10.15 9.95
N LEU A 24 -4.52 9.32 8.92
CA LEU A 24 -5.06 9.59 7.58
C LEU A 24 -6.58 9.38 7.58
N ASP A 25 -7.27 9.98 6.62
CA ASP A 25 -8.65 9.59 6.37
C ASP A 25 -8.69 8.31 5.51
N ARG A 26 -9.91 7.82 5.26
CA ARG A 26 -10.12 6.59 4.49
C ARG A 26 -9.48 6.64 3.10
N LYS A 27 -9.45 7.79 2.42
CA LYS A 27 -8.91 7.89 1.07
C LYS A 27 -7.39 7.84 1.10
N GLY A 28 -6.76 8.61 2.00
CA GLY A 28 -5.32 8.55 2.22
C GLY A 28 -4.83 7.16 2.64
N GLN A 29 -5.60 6.46 3.49
CA GLN A 29 -5.29 5.08 3.87
C GLN A 29 -5.33 4.12 2.68
N GLN A 30 -6.36 4.23 1.82
CA GLN A 30 -6.46 3.42 0.61
C GLN A 30 -5.28 3.66 -0.35
N ILE A 31 -4.95 4.92 -0.61
CA ILE A 31 -3.80 5.28 -1.47
C ILE A 31 -2.49 4.74 -0.90
N PHE A 32 -2.27 4.85 0.40
CA PHE A 32 -1.08 4.29 1.05
C PHE A 32 -0.95 2.78 0.82
N LEU A 33 -2.05 2.03 1.03
CA LEU A 33 -2.04 0.58 0.82
C LEU A 33 -1.87 0.18 -0.65
N ASP A 34 -2.45 0.96 -1.57
CA ASP A 34 -2.31 0.75 -3.02
C ASP A 34 -0.86 0.98 -3.47
N LEU A 35 -0.23 2.07 -3.02
CA LEU A 35 1.18 2.37 -3.28
C LEU A 35 2.09 1.23 -2.82
N ALA A 36 1.91 0.74 -1.59
CA ALA A 36 2.69 -0.37 -1.06
C ALA A 36 2.55 -1.66 -1.90
N CYS A 37 1.38 -1.90 -2.50
CA CYS A 37 1.16 -3.04 -3.40
C CYS A 37 1.82 -2.84 -4.77
N PHE A 38 1.83 -1.61 -5.30
CA PHE A 38 2.48 -1.30 -6.58
C PHE A 38 4.01 -1.40 -6.50
N PHE A 39 4.64 -0.81 -5.46
CA PHE A 39 6.10 -0.80 -5.32
C PHE A 39 6.71 -2.20 -5.23
N LEU A 40 5.99 -3.16 -4.64
CA LEU A 40 6.43 -4.55 -4.61
C LEU A 40 6.37 -5.23 -5.98
N ARG A 41 5.33 -4.94 -6.76
CA ARG A 41 4.94 -5.77 -7.91
C ARG A 41 5.69 -5.44 -9.18
N THR A 42 6.09 -4.18 -9.37
CA THR A 42 6.45 -3.72 -10.72
C THR A 42 7.92 -3.33 -10.88
N HIS A 43 8.67 -3.01 -9.81
CA HIS A 43 9.94 -2.27 -9.93
C HIS A 43 9.82 -1.02 -10.85
N VAL A 44 8.59 -0.55 -11.08
CA VAL A 44 8.30 0.57 -11.97
C VAL A 44 8.46 1.83 -11.14
N GLN A 45 9.17 2.80 -11.71
CA GLN A 45 9.17 4.16 -11.18
C GLN A 45 7.75 4.71 -11.31
N VAL A 46 7.18 5.07 -10.17
CA VAL A 46 5.83 5.60 -10.09
C VAL A 46 5.96 7.11 -9.98
N ASP A 47 5.72 7.82 -11.08
CA ASP A 47 5.65 9.27 -11.05
C ASP A 47 4.25 9.77 -10.62
N VAL A 48 4.18 11.05 -10.23
CA VAL A 48 2.95 11.67 -9.74
C VAL A 48 1.85 11.72 -10.80
N GLU A 49 2.17 11.95 -12.07
CA GLU A 49 1.18 12.03 -13.15
C GLU A 49 0.57 10.66 -13.46
N TYR A 50 1.38 9.62 -13.42
CA TYR A 50 0.94 8.24 -13.54
C TYR A 50 0.00 7.86 -12.39
N LEU A 51 0.31 8.27 -11.15
CA LEU A 51 -0.59 8.05 -10.00
C LEU A 51 -1.90 8.80 -10.13
N LYS A 52 -1.88 10.06 -10.58
CA LYS A 52 -3.12 10.79 -10.87
C LYS A 52 -3.95 10.03 -11.89
N CYS A 53 -3.34 9.51 -12.95
CA CYS A 53 -4.06 8.72 -13.95
C CYS A 53 -4.63 7.41 -13.39
N LEU A 54 -3.89 6.69 -12.56
CA LEU A 54 -4.32 5.39 -12.01
C LEU A 54 -5.34 5.50 -10.88
N LEU A 55 -5.20 6.52 -10.03
CA LEU A 55 -6.04 6.75 -8.86
C LEU A 55 -7.16 7.76 -9.14
N LYS A 56 -7.40 8.05 -10.42
CA LYS A 56 -8.51 8.91 -10.87
C LYS A 56 -9.82 8.38 -10.33
N ASP A 57 -10.51 9.25 -9.62
CA ASP A 57 -11.85 9.08 -9.11
C ASP A 57 -12.70 10.16 -9.77
N ASP A 58 -13.87 9.78 -10.29
CA ASP A 58 -14.45 10.17 -11.60
C ASP A 58 -14.44 11.65 -12.04
N GLU A 59 -14.11 12.66 -11.22
CA GLU A 59 -14.17 14.07 -11.65
C GLU A 59 -13.16 15.06 -11.02
N ASN A 60 -12.18 14.65 -10.20
CA ASN A 60 -11.33 15.65 -9.51
C ASN A 60 -9.85 15.28 -9.25
N ASP A 61 -8.95 15.68 -10.15
CA ASP A 61 -7.48 15.51 -10.05
C ASP A 61 -6.87 16.12 -8.78
N TYR A 62 -7.51 17.13 -8.19
CA TYR A 62 -7.06 17.75 -6.94
C TYR A 62 -7.04 16.76 -5.77
N SER A 63 -7.84 15.69 -5.82
CA SER A 63 -7.94 14.75 -4.73
C SER A 63 -6.67 13.90 -4.56
N VAL A 64 -6.03 13.46 -5.64
CA VAL A 64 -4.81 12.62 -5.53
C VAL A 64 -3.63 13.44 -5.04
N ALA A 65 -3.41 14.63 -5.61
CA ALA A 65 -2.34 15.53 -5.18
C ALA A 65 -2.47 15.93 -3.71
N PHE A 66 -3.71 16.19 -3.25
CA PHE A 66 -3.99 16.48 -1.84
C PHE A 66 -3.62 15.31 -0.93
N GLU A 67 -4.01 14.08 -1.29
CA GLU A 67 -3.66 12.90 -0.48
C GLU A 67 -2.17 12.60 -0.48
N LEU A 68 -1.47 12.75 -1.61
CA LEU A 68 -0.02 12.62 -1.67
C LEU A 68 0.68 13.64 -0.75
N GLY A 69 0.20 14.88 -0.71
CA GLY A 69 0.68 15.90 0.23
C GLY A 69 0.57 15.46 1.68
N ARG A 70 -0.57 14.88 2.07
CA ARG A 70 -0.79 14.37 3.44
C ARG A 70 0.10 13.19 3.77
N LEU A 71 0.38 12.31 2.81
CA LEU A 71 1.31 11.21 3.00
C LEU A 71 2.75 11.72 3.22
N ILE A 72 3.17 12.76 2.50
CA ILE A 72 4.47 13.42 2.72
C ILE A 72 4.54 14.07 4.10
N GLU A 73 3.52 14.84 4.50
CA GLU A 73 3.46 15.51 5.82
C GLU A 73 3.60 14.51 6.98
N LYS A 74 3.12 13.28 6.78
CA LYS A 74 3.21 12.20 7.77
C LYS A 74 4.43 11.30 7.62
N ALA A 75 5.36 11.64 6.73
CA ALA A 75 6.56 10.90 6.39
C ALA A 75 6.29 9.44 5.96
N LEU A 76 5.15 9.21 5.30
CA LEU A 76 4.74 7.89 4.81
C LEU A 76 5.21 7.61 3.38
N ILE A 77 5.58 8.65 2.63
CA ILE A 77 6.21 8.58 1.30
C ILE A 77 7.21 9.73 1.14
N THR A 78 8.04 9.64 0.11
CA THR A 78 8.84 10.77 -0.39
C THR A 78 8.62 10.92 -1.89
N ILE A 79 8.85 12.13 -2.40
CA ILE A 79 8.86 12.42 -3.84
C ILE A 79 10.21 13.04 -4.19
N SER A 80 10.89 12.53 -5.21
CA SER A 80 12.17 13.07 -5.69
C SER A 80 11.97 14.35 -6.52
N GLU A 81 13.07 14.99 -6.90
CA GLU A 81 13.04 16.13 -7.85
C GLU A 81 12.46 15.72 -9.22
N ASP A 82 12.66 14.47 -9.63
CA ASP A 82 12.08 13.90 -10.86
C ASP A 82 10.62 13.42 -10.70
N ASP A 83 9.89 13.91 -9.70
CA ASP A 83 8.49 13.52 -9.38
C ASP A 83 8.26 12.02 -9.13
N ILE A 84 9.32 11.27 -8.79
CA ILE A 84 9.22 9.83 -8.48
C ILE A 84 8.80 9.64 -7.03
N VAL A 85 7.65 9.00 -6.84
CA VAL A 85 7.15 8.59 -5.53
C VAL A 85 7.94 7.39 -5.03
N SER A 86 8.30 7.40 -3.75
CA SER A 86 9.02 6.32 -3.08
C SER A 86 8.41 6.03 -1.71
N MET A 87 8.43 4.76 -1.31
CA MET A 87 8.01 4.29 0.01
C MET A 87 9.12 3.44 0.61
N HIS A 88 9.54 3.76 1.83
CA HIS A 88 10.58 3.01 2.53
C HIS A 88 10.12 1.56 2.82
N ASP A 89 11.04 0.60 2.75
CA ASP A 89 10.74 -0.84 2.93
C ASP A 89 9.97 -1.13 4.22
N SER A 90 10.30 -0.46 5.33
CA SER A 90 9.59 -0.64 6.61
C SER A 90 8.12 -0.18 6.58
N LEU A 91 7.81 0.84 5.76
CA LEU A 91 6.45 1.32 5.57
C LEU A 91 5.66 0.38 4.66
N GLN A 92 6.33 -0.21 3.66
CA GLN A 92 5.75 -1.27 2.84
C GLN A 92 5.43 -2.51 3.68
N GLU A 93 6.38 -2.96 4.51
CA GLU A 93 6.18 -4.08 5.44
C GLU A 93 5.02 -3.82 6.41
N MET A 94 4.90 -2.58 6.91
CA MET A 94 3.77 -2.18 7.75
C MET A 94 2.44 -2.27 6.99
N ALA A 95 2.38 -1.73 5.77
CA ALA A 95 1.18 -1.79 4.93
C ALA A 95 0.74 -3.23 4.67
N TRP A 96 1.69 -4.13 4.43
CA TRP A 96 1.40 -5.55 4.23
C TRP A 96 0.87 -6.24 5.48
N GLU A 97 1.40 -5.91 6.66
CA GLU A 97 0.86 -6.43 7.91
C GLU A 97 -0.55 -5.90 8.18
N ILE A 98 -0.84 -4.63 7.86
CA ILE A 98 -2.19 -4.06 7.93
C ILE A 98 -3.16 -4.86 7.03
N ILE A 99 -2.81 -5.07 5.75
CA ILE A 99 -3.62 -5.84 4.81
C ILE A 99 -3.80 -7.29 5.29
N ARG A 100 -2.75 -7.91 5.82
CA ARG A 100 -2.80 -9.27 6.36
C ARG A 100 -3.73 -9.37 7.56
N GLN A 101 -3.81 -8.33 8.39
CA GLN A 101 -4.67 -8.28 9.57
C GLN A 101 -6.16 -8.12 9.24
N GLU A 102 -6.52 -7.65 8.04
CA GLU A 102 -7.91 -7.62 7.58
C GLU A 102 -8.53 -9.03 7.59
N SER A 103 -7.72 -10.05 7.27
CA SER A 103 -8.09 -11.46 7.41
C SER A 103 -6.85 -12.33 7.49
N THR A 104 -6.54 -12.80 8.71
CA THR A 104 -5.32 -13.56 8.97
C THR A 104 -5.36 -14.96 8.37
N GLU A 105 -6.52 -15.60 8.41
CA GLU A 105 -6.71 -17.00 8.00
C GLU A 105 -7.12 -17.14 6.54
N ASP A 106 -7.85 -16.17 6.00
CA ASP A 106 -8.36 -16.22 4.63
C ASP A 106 -7.85 -15.03 3.81
N PRO A 107 -6.76 -15.21 3.03
CA PRO A 107 -6.24 -14.16 2.17
C PRO A 107 -7.28 -13.61 1.19
N GLY A 108 -8.22 -14.44 0.70
CA GLY A 108 -9.23 -14.02 -0.26
C GLY A 108 -10.24 -13.00 0.28
N SER A 109 -10.28 -12.81 1.60
CA SER A 109 -11.14 -11.82 2.27
C SER A 109 -10.42 -10.48 2.53
N ARG A 110 -9.15 -10.34 2.12
CA ARG A 110 -8.39 -9.09 2.22
C ARG A 110 -8.72 -8.18 1.04
N SER A 111 -8.64 -6.87 1.27
CA SER A 111 -8.89 -5.82 0.28
C SER A 111 -7.85 -5.82 -0.83
N ARG A 112 -6.60 -6.24 -0.53
CA ARG A 112 -5.50 -6.38 -1.48
C ARG A 112 -4.77 -7.70 -1.29
N LEU A 113 -4.20 -8.19 -2.39
CA LEU A 113 -3.32 -9.35 -2.41
C LEU A 113 -2.05 -9.01 -3.18
N TRP A 114 -0.89 -9.18 -2.52
CA TRP A 114 0.41 -8.88 -3.10
C TRP A 114 1.33 -10.11 -3.12
N ASP A 115 1.17 -11.05 -2.17
CA ASP A 115 1.95 -12.28 -2.11
C ASP A 115 1.37 -13.32 -3.07
N LEU A 116 2.23 -13.90 -3.92
CA LEU A 116 1.81 -14.87 -4.93
C LEU A 116 1.16 -16.12 -4.30
N ASN A 117 1.63 -16.58 -3.15
CA ASN A 117 1.05 -17.76 -2.50
C ASN A 117 -0.36 -17.44 -1.98
N ASP A 118 -0.55 -16.24 -1.45
CA ASP A 118 -1.85 -15.78 -0.98
C ASP A 118 -2.82 -15.57 -2.16
N VAL A 119 -2.35 -15.06 -3.30
CA VAL A 119 -3.14 -15.03 -4.55
C VAL A 119 -3.54 -16.44 -4.99
N LEU A 120 -2.61 -17.38 -5.02
CA LEU A 120 -2.89 -18.77 -5.41
C LEU A 120 -3.90 -19.44 -4.47
N LYS A 121 -3.78 -19.23 -3.15
CA LYS A 121 -4.74 -19.73 -2.16
C LYS A 121 -6.13 -19.12 -2.37
N ALA A 122 -6.21 -17.81 -2.59
CA ALA A 122 -7.48 -17.13 -2.82
C ALA A 122 -8.18 -17.64 -4.09
N LEU A 123 -7.40 -17.89 -5.16
CA LEU A 123 -7.89 -18.47 -6.41
C LEU A 123 -8.37 -19.92 -6.23
N GLN A 124 -7.61 -20.76 -5.52
CA GLN A 124 -7.98 -22.15 -5.24
C GLN A 124 -9.29 -22.26 -4.44
N ASN A 125 -9.54 -21.30 -3.55
CA ASN A 125 -10.77 -21.24 -2.76
C ASN A 125 -11.96 -20.64 -3.54
N GLY A 126 -11.78 -20.25 -4.81
CA GLY A 126 -12.84 -19.66 -5.64
C GLY A 126 -13.33 -18.29 -5.18
N LYS A 127 -12.52 -17.56 -4.39
CA LYS A 127 -12.92 -16.30 -3.74
C LYS A 127 -12.46 -15.03 -4.45
N VAL A 128 -11.62 -15.16 -5.48
CA VAL A 128 -11.28 -14.03 -6.35
C VAL A 128 -12.34 -13.94 -7.44
N LYS A 129 -13.20 -12.92 -7.38
CA LYS A 129 -14.10 -12.59 -8.49
C LYS A 129 -13.34 -11.68 -9.46
N ALA A 130 -13.37 -12.06 -10.74
CA ALA A 130 -12.93 -11.19 -11.84
C ALA A 130 -13.90 -10.03 -12.03
#